data_AF-A0A4R4ULK3-F1
#
_entry.id   AF-A0A4R4ULK3-F1
#
_cell.length_a   1.000
_cell.length_b   1.000
_cell.length_c   1.000
_cell.angle_alpha   90.00
_cell.angle_beta   90.00
_cell.angle_gamma   90.00
#
_symmetry.space_group_name_H-M   'P 1'
#
loop_
_entity.id
_entity.type
_entity.pdbx_description
1 polymer ?
#
loop_
_entity_poly.entity_id
_entity_poly.type
_entity_poly.pdbx_seq_one_letter_code
_entity_poly.pdbx_strand_id
1 'polypeptide(L)'
;MQSAQALALILANTIMTGQYSRGLGQIASEYTKFGHEEILRPMRSASRLAGHHVTPETMSSLGDGKTPASALAIASCALQSSEGRFDEALRVAVSHPGNRVVTGALAGAIIGADFEGIDTIPPDWIRSFARVLDDFVVVPRPEAGGNSREENFGLCS
;
A
#
# COMPACT_ATOMS: atom_id res chain seq x y z
N MET A 1 -16.95 7.81 -0.04
CA MET A 1 -17.02 6.68 0.93
C MET A 1 -16.76 5.34 0.26
N GLN A 2 -17.25 5.12 -0.97
CA GLN A 2 -17.14 3.85 -1.70
C GLN A 2 -15.69 3.37 -1.92
N SER A 3 -14.74 4.25 -2.23
CA SER A 3 -13.37 3.83 -2.56
C SER A 3 -12.57 3.26 -1.37
N ALA A 4 -12.83 3.75 -0.15
CA ALA A 4 -12.21 3.19 1.05
C ALA A 4 -12.75 1.78 1.35
N GLN A 5 -14.04 1.57 1.14
CA GLN A 5 -14.66 0.25 1.23
C GLN A 5 -14.07 -0.71 0.18
N ALA A 6 -13.80 -0.21 -1.03
CA ALA A 6 -13.20 -1.02 -2.10
C ALA A 6 -11.83 -1.54 -1.69
N LEU A 7 -10.98 -0.65 -1.19
CA LEU A 7 -9.66 -1.03 -0.71
C LEU A 7 -9.74 -2.02 0.46
N ALA A 8 -10.63 -1.78 1.43
CA ALA A 8 -10.81 -2.67 2.57
C ALA A 8 -11.24 -4.08 2.14
N LEU A 9 -12.15 -4.19 1.18
CA LEU A 9 -12.60 -5.48 0.63
C LEU A 9 -11.51 -6.18 -0.18
N ILE A 10 -10.72 -5.44 -0.96
CA ILE A 10 -9.55 -5.99 -1.68
C ILE A 10 -8.59 -6.58 -0.66
N LEU A 11 -8.15 -5.78 0.32
CA LEU A 11 -7.19 -6.21 1.33
C LEU A 11 -7.69 -7.40 2.14
N ALA A 12 -8.92 -7.35 2.63
CA ALA A 12 -9.50 -8.46 3.39
C ALA A 12 -9.50 -9.76 2.58
N ASN A 13 -9.91 -9.71 1.31
CA ASN A 13 -9.91 -10.90 0.45
C ASN A 13 -8.51 -11.36 0.08
N THR A 14 -7.57 -10.44 -0.19
CA THR A 14 -6.18 -10.81 -0.45
C THR A 14 -5.60 -11.53 0.76
N ILE A 15 -5.76 -11.00 1.97
CA ILE A 15 -5.27 -11.62 3.21
C ILE A 15 -5.89 -13.00 3.41
N MET A 16 -7.21 -13.13 3.20
CA MET A 16 -7.91 -14.41 3.39
C MET A 16 -7.52 -15.48 2.36
N THR A 17 -7.10 -15.07 1.15
CA THR A 17 -6.86 -16.00 0.05
C THR A 17 -5.39 -16.17 -0.33
N GLY A 18 -4.51 -15.29 0.16
CA GLY A 18 -3.13 -15.15 -0.33
C GLY A 18 -3.07 -14.92 -1.84
N GLN A 19 -4.09 -14.25 -2.41
CA GLN A 19 -4.18 -13.99 -3.85
C GLN A 19 -4.76 -12.59 -4.14
N TYR A 20 -3.88 -11.64 -4.47
CA TYR A 20 -4.30 -10.26 -4.81
C TYR A 20 -5.30 -10.22 -5.98
N SER A 21 -5.16 -11.13 -6.95
CA SER A 21 -6.04 -11.24 -8.11
C SER A 21 -7.49 -11.56 -7.71
N ARG A 22 -7.69 -12.37 -6.66
CA ARG A 22 -9.01 -12.63 -6.09
C ARG A 22 -9.57 -11.40 -5.40
N GLY A 23 -8.74 -10.69 -4.63
CA GLY A 23 -9.13 -9.43 -3.99
C GLY A 23 -9.64 -8.39 -5.00
N LEU A 24 -8.90 -8.20 -6.10
CA LEU A 24 -9.31 -7.30 -7.18
C LEU A 24 -10.55 -7.80 -7.93
N GLY A 25 -10.66 -9.10 -8.20
CA GLY A 25 -11.79 -9.71 -8.90
C GLY A 25 -13.11 -9.59 -8.13
N GLN A 26 -13.07 -9.70 -6.79
CA GLN A 26 -14.26 -9.61 -5.94
C GLN A 26 -14.93 -8.23 -6.00
N ILE A 27 -14.16 -7.16 -6.23
CA ILE A 27 -14.73 -5.82 -6.40
C ILE A 27 -15.67 -5.79 -7.61
N ALA A 28 -15.32 -6.46 -8.70
CA ALA A 28 -16.18 -6.49 -9.88
C ALA A 28 -17.54 -7.13 -9.57
N SER A 29 -17.60 -8.20 -8.77
CA SER A 29 -18.87 -8.86 -8.42
C SER A 29 -19.69 -8.01 -7.44
N GLU A 30 -19.08 -7.54 -6.35
CA GLU A 30 -19.78 -6.78 -5.31
C GLU A 30 -20.29 -5.45 -5.85
N TYR A 31 -19.45 -4.70 -6.56
CA TYR A 31 -19.80 -3.34 -6.96
C TYR A 31 -20.71 -3.25 -8.16
N THR A 32 -20.73 -4.27 -9.02
CA THR A 32 -21.73 -4.35 -10.10
C THR A 32 -23.15 -4.44 -9.51
N LYS A 33 -23.31 -5.14 -8.38
CA LYS A 33 -24.60 -5.30 -7.69
C LYS A 33 -25.16 -3.97 -7.16
N PHE A 34 -24.29 -3.03 -6.81
CA PHE A 34 -24.65 -1.74 -6.20
C PHE A 34 -24.47 -0.53 -7.13
N GLY A 35 -24.06 -0.73 -8.39
CA GLY A 35 -23.98 0.33 -9.40
C GLY A 35 -22.82 1.32 -9.21
N HIS A 36 -21.67 0.89 -8.68
CA HIS A 36 -20.52 1.78 -8.39
C HIS A 36 -19.63 2.04 -9.63
N GLU A 37 -20.20 2.64 -10.67
CA GLU A 37 -19.52 2.89 -11.96
C GLU A 37 -18.29 3.80 -11.86
N GLU A 38 -18.24 4.70 -10.86
CA GLU A 38 -17.07 5.55 -10.59
C GLU A 38 -15.79 4.74 -10.36
N ILE A 39 -15.92 3.57 -9.72
CA ILE A 39 -14.79 2.68 -9.41
C ILE A 39 -14.65 1.60 -10.47
N LEU A 40 -15.77 1.01 -10.91
CA LEU A 40 -15.76 -0.09 -11.87
C LEU A 40 -15.19 0.32 -13.23
N ARG A 41 -15.51 1.53 -13.73
CA ARG A 41 -15.04 1.96 -15.04
C ARG A 41 -13.51 2.08 -15.10
N PRO A 42 -12.82 2.81 -14.19
CA PRO A 42 -11.36 2.83 -14.13
C PRO A 42 -10.74 1.45 -13.92
N MET A 43 -11.32 0.61 -13.05
CA MET A 43 -10.84 -0.75 -12.79
C MET A 43 -10.88 -1.65 -14.04
N ARG A 44 -11.96 -1.56 -14.84
CA ARG A 44 -12.06 -2.29 -16.12
C ARG A 44 -11.05 -1.77 -17.14
N SER A 45 -10.81 -0.46 -17.19
CA SER A 45 -9.76 0.12 -18.04
C SER A 45 -8.37 -0.38 -17.63
N ALA A 46 -8.10 -0.43 -16.33
CA ALA A 46 -6.83 -0.93 -15.78
C ALA A 46 -6.59 -2.40 -16.13
N SER A 47 -7.58 -3.27 -15.95
CA SER A 47 -7.46 -4.69 -16.30
C SER A 47 -7.21 -4.89 -17.80
N ARG A 48 -7.86 -4.10 -18.66
CA ARG A 48 -7.60 -4.13 -20.11
C ARG A 48 -6.19 -3.66 -20.46
N LEU A 49 -5.75 -2.56 -19.85
CA LEU A 49 -4.42 -2.01 -20.10
C LEU A 49 -3.32 -2.97 -19.63
N ALA A 50 -3.52 -3.65 -18.51
CA ALA A 50 -2.57 -4.63 -17.97
C ALA A 50 -2.37 -5.86 -18.89
N GLY A 51 -3.34 -6.18 -19.75
CA GLY A 51 -3.21 -7.20 -20.79
C GLY A 51 -2.38 -6.76 -22.01
N HIS A 52 -1.85 -5.53 -22.00
CA HIS A 52 -1.03 -4.94 -23.05
C HIS A 52 0.30 -4.43 -22.48
N HIS A 53 1.15 -3.89 -23.35
CA HIS A 53 2.41 -3.27 -22.91
C HIS A 53 2.14 -1.97 -22.13
N VAL A 54 2.44 -1.97 -20.83
CA VAL A 54 2.24 -0.82 -19.95
C VAL A 54 3.45 0.11 -20.01
N THR A 55 3.22 1.34 -20.44
CA THR A 55 4.19 2.45 -20.40
C THR A 55 3.65 3.61 -19.53
N PRO A 56 4.51 4.52 -19.03
CA PRO A 56 4.07 5.70 -18.27
C PRO A 56 2.98 6.53 -18.99
N GLU A 57 3.09 6.64 -20.32
CA GLU A 57 2.16 7.38 -21.16
C GLU A 57 0.80 6.67 -21.21
N THR A 58 0.81 5.36 -21.47
CA THR A 58 -0.44 4.57 -21.49
C THR A 58 -1.10 4.53 -20.11
N MET A 59 -0.33 4.50 -19.03
CA MET A 59 -0.84 4.46 -17.66
C MET A 59 -1.53 5.77 -17.26
N SER A 60 -1.15 6.89 -17.89
CA SER A 60 -1.82 8.18 -17.71
C SER A 60 -3.27 8.17 -18.21
N SER A 61 -3.65 7.22 -19.07
CA SER A 61 -5.05 7.02 -19.49
C SER A 61 -5.97 6.53 -18.37
N LEU A 62 -5.40 5.98 -17.28
CA LEU A 62 -6.14 5.56 -16.08
C LEU A 62 -6.41 6.73 -15.12
N GLY A 63 -5.81 7.89 -15.39
CA GLY A 63 -5.93 9.11 -14.60
C GLY A 63 -4.61 9.56 -13.96
N ASP A 64 -4.70 10.50 -13.04
CA ASP A 64 -3.53 11.12 -12.39
C ASP A 64 -3.29 10.62 -10.96
N GLY A 65 -4.07 9.66 -10.47
CA GLY A 65 -3.93 9.11 -9.12
C GLY A 65 -4.36 10.07 -8.00
N LYS A 66 -4.96 11.23 -8.31
CA LYS A 66 -5.44 12.17 -7.28
C LYS A 66 -6.83 11.84 -6.79
N THR A 67 -7.60 11.06 -7.55
CA THR A 67 -8.88 10.51 -7.09
C THR A 67 -8.68 9.08 -6.60
N PRO A 68 -9.43 8.63 -5.58
CA PRO A 68 -9.31 7.25 -5.09
C PRO A 68 -9.53 6.20 -6.19
N ALA A 69 -10.47 6.43 -7.11
CA ALA A 69 -10.75 5.51 -8.21
C ALA A 69 -9.59 5.43 -9.23
N SER A 70 -8.98 6.56 -9.60
CA SER A 70 -7.82 6.55 -10.51
C SER A 70 -6.58 5.97 -9.84
N ALA A 71 -6.36 6.27 -8.56
CA ALA A 71 -5.25 5.71 -7.80
C ALA A 71 -5.35 4.17 -7.70
N LEU A 72 -6.55 3.67 -7.40
CA LEU A 72 -6.80 2.23 -7.33
C LEU A 72 -6.67 1.54 -8.70
N ALA A 73 -7.11 2.21 -9.78
CA ALA A 73 -6.96 1.70 -11.14
C ALA A 73 -5.48 1.57 -11.54
N ILE A 74 -4.66 2.58 -11.26
CA ILE A 74 -3.21 2.54 -11.55
C ILE A 74 -2.52 1.44 -10.74
N ALA A 75 -2.80 1.34 -9.44
CA ALA A 75 -2.27 0.27 -8.60
C ALA A 75 -2.67 -1.11 -9.14
N SER A 76 -3.95 -1.31 -9.49
CA SER A 76 -4.46 -2.57 -10.04
C SER A 76 -3.85 -2.93 -11.38
N CYS A 77 -3.60 -1.93 -12.24
CA CYS A 77 -2.91 -2.13 -13.52
C CYS A 77 -1.49 -2.62 -13.28
N ALA A 78 -0.75 -1.97 -12.38
CA ALA A 78 0.63 -2.31 -12.05
C ALA A 78 0.75 -3.74 -11.50
N LEU A 79 -0.17 -4.16 -10.62
CA LEU A 79 -0.20 -5.51 -10.06
C LEU A 79 -0.46 -6.58 -11.12
N GLN A 80 -1.42 -6.32 -12.02
CA GLN A 80 -1.76 -7.26 -13.09
C GLN A 80 -0.67 -7.34 -14.16
N SER A 81 -0.09 -6.21 -14.58
CA SER A 81 0.95 -6.18 -15.61
C SER A 81 2.29 -6.76 -15.15
N SER A 82 2.51 -6.79 -13.84
CA SER A 82 3.75 -7.30 -13.23
C SER A 82 3.59 -8.72 -12.69
N GLU A 83 2.45 -9.36 -12.95
CA GLU A 83 2.12 -10.72 -12.48
C GLU A 83 2.32 -10.89 -10.96
N GLY A 84 2.07 -9.83 -10.17
CA GLY A 84 2.21 -9.89 -8.72
C GLY A 84 3.66 -9.90 -8.22
N ARG A 85 4.65 -9.57 -9.06
CA ARG A 85 6.04 -9.38 -8.61
C ARG A 85 6.17 -8.06 -7.84
N PHE A 86 6.54 -8.14 -6.55
CA PHE A 86 6.53 -6.99 -5.62
C PHE A 86 7.32 -5.79 -6.15
N ASP A 87 8.58 -6.01 -6.57
CA ASP A 87 9.48 -4.95 -6.98
C ASP A 87 9.05 -4.30 -8.30
N GLU A 88 8.64 -5.12 -9.27
CA GLU A 88 8.15 -4.64 -10.55
C GLU A 88 6.82 -3.88 -10.40
N ALA A 89 5.87 -4.44 -9.64
CA ALA A 89 4.58 -3.80 -9.41
C ALA A 89 4.73 -2.40 -8.78
N LEU A 90 5.64 -2.24 -7.82
CA LEU A 90 5.92 -0.93 -7.23
C LEU A 90 6.60 0.02 -8.22
N ARG A 91 7.58 -0.45 -9.00
CA ARG A 91 8.21 0.38 -10.05
C ARG A 91 7.20 0.84 -11.09
N VAL A 92 6.33 -0.04 -11.54
CA VAL A 92 5.27 0.29 -12.50
C VAL A 92 4.31 1.29 -11.88
N ALA A 93 3.81 1.05 -10.66
CA ALA A 93 2.83 1.91 -9.98
C ALA A 93 3.29 3.37 -9.81
N VAL A 94 4.61 3.61 -9.70
CA VAL A 94 5.18 4.96 -9.55
C VAL A 94 5.71 5.56 -10.84
N SER A 95 5.57 4.89 -11.99
CA SER A 95 6.19 5.32 -13.25
C SER A 95 5.45 6.48 -13.95
N HIS A 96 4.15 6.67 -13.69
CA HIS A 96 3.31 7.73 -14.27
C HIS A 96 3.54 9.12 -13.65
N PRO A 97 3.21 10.23 -14.35
CA PRO A 97 3.45 11.61 -13.88
C PRO A 97 2.53 12.08 -12.73
N GLY A 98 1.58 11.26 -12.29
CA GLY A 98 0.56 11.64 -11.32
C GLY A 98 1.00 11.55 -9.85
N ASN A 99 0.05 11.28 -8.96
CA ASN A 99 0.30 11.06 -7.54
C ASN A 99 0.89 9.66 -7.29
N ARG A 100 2.20 9.56 -7.53
CA ARG A 100 3.01 8.35 -7.37
C ARG A 100 3.04 7.82 -5.93
N VAL A 101 2.90 8.72 -4.95
CA VAL A 101 2.94 8.35 -3.52
C VAL A 101 1.74 7.47 -3.18
N VAL A 102 0.53 7.88 -3.58
CA VAL A 102 -0.69 7.15 -3.27
C VAL A 102 -0.78 5.86 -4.10
N THR A 103 -0.44 5.89 -5.39
CA THR A 103 -0.49 4.69 -6.24
C THR A 103 0.52 3.64 -5.79
N GLY A 104 1.74 4.03 -5.42
CA GLY A 104 2.75 3.16 -4.83
C GLY A 104 2.30 2.57 -3.49
N ALA A 105 1.73 3.39 -2.61
CA ALA A 105 1.23 2.94 -1.31
C ALA A 105 0.09 1.91 -1.46
N LEU A 106 -0.86 2.15 -2.36
CA LEU A 106 -1.95 1.20 -2.63
C LEU A 106 -1.44 -0.10 -3.24
N ALA A 107 -0.56 -0.03 -4.24
CA ALA A 107 0.04 -1.21 -4.86
C ALA A 107 0.79 -2.05 -3.80
N GLY A 108 1.64 -1.40 -3.00
CA GLY A 108 2.39 -2.03 -1.92
C GLY A 108 1.51 -2.65 -0.83
N ALA A 109 0.43 -1.98 -0.43
CA ALA A 109 -0.52 -2.53 0.55
C ALA A 109 -1.22 -3.79 0.02
N ILE A 110 -1.69 -3.77 -1.23
CA ILE A 110 -2.42 -4.89 -1.81
C ILE A 110 -1.52 -6.10 -2.04
N ILE A 111 -0.33 -5.89 -2.60
CA ILE A 111 0.59 -6.99 -2.89
C ILE A 111 1.35 -7.47 -1.65
N GLY A 112 1.64 -6.58 -0.70
CA GLY A 112 2.18 -6.96 0.61
C GLY A 112 1.22 -7.83 1.41
N ALA A 113 -0.09 -7.65 1.23
CA ALA A 113 -1.12 -8.50 1.83
C ALA A 113 -1.16 -9.93 1.22
N ASP A 114 -0.52 -10.13 0.06
CA ASP A 114 -0.42 -11.42 -0.64
C ASP A 114 0.67 -12.33 -0.06
N PHE A 115 1.67 -11.74 0.60
CA PHE A 115 2.90 -12.44 0.97
C PHE A 115 2.93 -12.90 2.42
N GLU A 116 3.55 -14.07 2.64
CA GLU A 116 3.93 -14.57 3.95
C GLU A 116 5.21 -13.86 4.46
N GLY A 117 5.11 -12.55 4.72
CA GLY A 117 6.15 -11.79 5.40
C GLY A 117 7.06 -10.95 4.51
N ILE A 118 8.11 -10.40 5.12
CA ILE A 118 8.95 -9.34 4.54
C ILE A 118 10.00 -9.86 3.54
N ASP A 119 10.17 -11.17 3.44
CA ASP A 119 11.25 -11.82 2.68
C ASP A 119 11.13 -11.64 1.15
N THR A 120 9.94 -11.32 0.66
CA THR A 120 9.69 -10.98 -0.76
C THR A 120 10.04 -9.54 -1.11
N ILE A 121 10.28 -8.69 -0.12
CA ILE A 121 10.70 -7.30 -0.33
C ILE A 121 12.22 -7.27 -0.55
N PRO A 122 12.72 -6.57 -1.60
CA PRO A 122 14.15 -6.43 -1.81
C PRO A 122 14.89 -5.96 -0.54
N PRO A 123 15.90 -6.69 -0.04
CA PRO A 123 16.56 -6.37 1.23
C PRO A 123 17.16 -4.96 1.30
N ASP A 124 17.62 -4.42 0.17
CA ASP A 124 18.13 -3.05 0.08
C ASP A 124 17.05 -1.99 0.34
N TRP A 125 15.80 -2.26 -0.05
CA TRP A 125 14.69 -1.35 0.20
C TRP A 125 14.33 -1.31 1.68
N ILE A 126 14.30 -2.47 2.34
CA ILE A 126 14.10 -2.58 3.79
C ILE A 126 15.20 -1.83 4.54
N ARG A 127 16.47 -2.05 4.17
CA ARG A 127 17.62 -1.36 4.79
C ARG A 127 17.56 0.15 4.59
N SER A 128 17.20 0.60 3.39
CA SER A 128 17.05 2.02 3.09
C SER A 128 15.94 2.66 3.94
N PHE A 129 14.79 1.99 4.04
CA PHE A 129 13.67 2.45 4.86
C PHE A 129 14.00 2.49 6.36
N ALA A 130 14.69 1.48 6.89
CA ALA A 130 15.12 1.45 8.29
C ALA A 130 16.04 2.63 8.64
N ARG A 131 17.02 2.97 7.77
CA ARG A 131 17.87 4.15 7.96
C ARG A 131 17.07 5.44 8.01
N VAL A 132 16.08 5.58 7.12
CA VAL A 132 15.19 6.75 7.14
C VAL A 132 14.42 6.83 8.45
N LEU A 133 13.91 5.71 8.97
CA LEU A 133 13.23 5.69 10.27
C LEU A 133 14.17 6.03 11.44
N ASP A 134 15.41 5.56 11.43
CA ASP A 134 16.40 5.91 12.45
C ASP A 134 16.66 7.43 12.50
N ASP A 135 16.61 8.10 11.35
CA ASP A 135 16.73 9.58 11.27
C ASP A 135 15.49 10.32 11.79
N PHE A 136 14.31 9.65 11.85
CA PHE A 136 13.05 10.24 12.33
C PHE A 136 12.70 9.85 13.78
N VAL A 137 13.30 8.80 14.34
CA VAL A 137 13.15 8.44 15.75
C VAL A 137 14.15 9.27 16.57
N VAL A 138 13.74 10.48 16.96
CA VAL A 138 14.35 11.16 18.11
C VAL A 138 13.98 10.33 19.34
N VAL A 139 14.84 9.39 19.74
CA VAL A 139 14.76 8.78 21.06
C VAL A 139 14.92 9.91 22.08
N PRO A 140 13.93 10.21 22.93
CA PRO A 140 14.12 11.21 23.98
C PRO A 140 15.29 10.74 24.85
N ARG A 141 16.36 11.55 24.90
CA ARG A 141 17.44 11.32 25.86
C ARG A 141 16.79 11.32 27.25
N PRO A 142 16.95 10.28 28.08
CA PRO A 142 16.47 10.37 29.44
C PRO A 142 17.13 11.61 30.08
N GLU A 143 16.30 12.57 30.47
CA GLU A 143 16.71 13.71 31.28
C GLU A 143 17.55 13.14 32.43
N ALA A 144 18.78 13.63 32.58
CA ALA A 144 19.62 13.29 33.72
C ALA A 144 18.90 13.81 34.97
N GLY A 145 18.06 12.96 35.54
CA GLY A 145 17.25 13.24 36.72
C GLY A 145 18.18 13.56 37.88
N GLY A 146 18.34 14.86 38.14
CA GLY A 146 18.89 15.34 39.38
C GLY A 146 17.95 15.01 40.54
N ASN A 147 18.58 14.73 41.67
CA ASN A 147 18.07 14.83 43.03
C ASN A 147 17.30 13.62 43.60
N SER A 148 18.05 12.59 44.01
CA SER A 148 17.61 11.71 45.10
C SER A 148 17.88 12.40 46.43
N ARG A 149 16.85 13.06 46.98
CA ARG A 149 16.76 13.32 48.43
C ARG A 149 16.70 11.97 49.14
N GLU A 150 17.57 11.78 50.12
CA GLU A 150 17.51 10.69 51.08
C GLU A 150 16.21 10.81 51.90
N GLU A 151 15.27 9.89 51.68
CA GLU A 151 14.18 9.65 52.63
C GLU A 151 14.62 8.59 53.63
N ASN A 152 15.02 9.09 54.79
CA ASN A 152 15.41 8.34 55.97
C ASN A 152 14.15 7.85 56.69
N PHE A 153 13.70 6.62 56.43
CA PHE A 153 12.68 5.95 57.24
C PHE A 153 13.37 5.10 58.32
N GLY A 154 13.31 5.61 59.54
CA GLY A 154 13.85 4.99 60.75
C GLY A 154 13.22 3.65 61.09
N LEU A 155 14.08 2.72 61.48
CA LEU A 155 13.75 1.48 62.16
C LEU A 155 13.28 1.79 63.58
N CYS A 156 12.08 1.33 63.94
CA CYS A 156 11.70 1.09 65.34
C CYS A 156 11.65 -0.42 65.56
N SER A 157 12.52 -0.91 66.44
CA SER A 157 12.40 -2.14 67.22
C SER A 157 12.68 -1.77 68.67
#